data_AF-A0A1S9AKE6-F1
#
_entry.id   AF-A0A1S9AKE6-F1
#
_cell.length_a   1.000
_cell.length_b   1.000
_cell.length_c   1.000
_cell.angle_alpha   90.00
_cell.angle_beta   90.00
_cell.angle_gamma   90.00
#
_symmetry.space_group_name_H-M   'P 1'
#
loop_
_entity.id
_entity.type
_entity.pdbx_description
1 polymer ?
#
loop_
_entity_poly.entity_id
_entity_poly.type
_entity_poly.pdbx_seq_one_letter_code
_entity_poly.pdbx_strand_id
1 'polypeptide(L)'
;MNATSLTPPDEMLAEVRAVHGWVRELVATPQTVRWHWPTFYLLYVDLDQLSGLLERIAGSLEAEPLALAGGDAQTLTQRERADWVEEACSPLGPALTSLIHRLWQVSRNTLCHLEDAALRERLRAHLQPKSEWYQSLRSDYATGRATPDGAVLERTVLVADPAPRGRIHDPGPLLRYQRFDIGTQGACAALAQAVRDVGAEQAEVWKSMKELLLAHCRIEDLIYPSSV
;
A
#
# COMPACT_ATOMS: atom_id res chain seq x y z
N MET A 1 32.47 4.82 0.59
CA MET A 1 31.21 4.10 0.86
C MET A 1 30.48 4.89 1.94
N ASN A 2 29.44 5.64 1.57
CA ASN A 2 28.64 6.35 2.57
C ASN A 2 27.85 5.30 3.36
N ALA A 3 27.96 5.32 4.69
CA ALA A 3 27.10 4.52 5.55
C ALA A 3 25.66 4.97 5.30
N THR A 4 24.89 4.20 4.55
CA THR A 4 23.48 4.50 4.30
C THR A 4 22.75 4.34 5.62
N SER A 5 22.25 5.45 6.17
CA SER A 5 21.54 5.48 7.44
C SER A 5 20.29 4.61 7.40
N LEU A 6 19.93 4.02 8.55
CA LEU A 6 18.64 3.35 8.71
C LEU A 6 17.50 4.33 8.45
N THR A 7 16.44 3.83 7.82
CA THR A 7 15.21 4.56 7.55
C THR A 7 14.34 4.57 8.82
N PRO A 8 13.73 5.72 9.17
CA PRO A 8 12.78 5.81 10.27
C PRO A 8 11.61 4.82 10.12
N PRO A 9 11.15 4.15 11.20
CA PRO A 9 10.08 3.16 11.13
C PRO A 9 8.76 3.68 10.54
N ASP A 10 8.43 4.94 10.77
CA ASP A 10 7.21 5.60 10.27
C ASP A 10 7.14 5.72 8.75
N GLU A 11 8.26 5.49 8.06
CA GLU A 11 8.33 5.47 6.60
C GLU A 11 8.19 4.06 5.99
N MET A 12 7.99 3.01 6.80
CA MET A 12 7.99 1.60 6.36
C MET A 12 7.02 1.31 5.21
N LEU A 13 5.88 1.99 5.17
CA LEU A 13 4.83 1.80 4.15
C LEU A 13 4.31 3.15 3.63
N ALA A 14 5.21 4.09 3.37
CA ALA A 14 4.85 5.43 2.89
C ALA A 14 4.07 5.40 1.56
N GLU A 15 4.33 4.42 0.70
CA GLU A 15 3.59 4.19 -0.54
C GLU A 15 2.14 3.77 -0.27
N VAL A 16 1.89 2.96 0.76
CA VAL A 16 0.54 2.57 1.16
C VAL A 16 -0.24 3.80 1.65
N ARG A 17 0.39 4.65 2.47
CA ARG A 17 -0.21 5.93 2.92
C ARG A 17 -0.53 6.87 1.78
N ALA A 18 0.36 6.99 0.79
CA ALA A 18 0.10 7.80 -0.40
C ALA A 18 -1.15 7.31 -1.14
N VAL A 19 -1.26 6.00 -1.31
CA VAL A 19 -2.42 5.39 -1.97
C VAL A 19 -3.71 5.58 -1.15
N HIS A 20 -3.66 5.43 0.17
CA HIS A 20 -4.79 5.77 1.06
C HIS A 20 -5.22 7.22 0.89
N GLY A 21 -4.27 8.15 0.79
CA GLY A 21 -4.54 9.56 0.51
C GLY A 21 -5.32 9.74 -0.79
N TRP A 22 -4.90 9.08 -1.87
CA TRP A 22 -5.59 9.13 -3.16
C TRP A 22 -7.01 8.55 -3.10
N VAL A 23 -7.20 7.44 -2.40
CA VAL A 23 -8.55 6.86 -2.22
C VAL A 23 -9.42 7.80 -1.40
N ARG A 24 -8.89 8.42 -0.34
CA ARG A 24 -9.63 9.37 0.50
C ARG A 24 -10.09 10.60 -0.31
N GLU A 25 -9.19 11.17 -1.10
CA GLU A 25 -9.53 12.30 -2.00
C GLU A 25 -10.58 11.91 -3.04
N LEU A 26 -10.47 10.70 -3.60
CA LEU A 26 -11.45 10.17 -4.55
C LEU A 26 -12.84 10.01 -3.91
N VAL A 27 -12.93 9.43 -2.71
CA VAL A 27 -14.20 9.24 -1.98
C VAL A 27 -14.80 10.57 -1.53
N ALA A 28 -13.97 11.58 -1.23
CA ALA A 28 -14.41 12.91 -0.85
C ALA A 28 -14.90 13.78 -2.03
N THR A 29 -14.72 13.33 -3.28
CA THR A 29 -15.15 14.08 -4.46
C THR A 29 -16.69 14.22 -4.49
N PRO A 30 -17.25 15.40 -4.86
CA PRO A 30 -18.70 15.62 -4.85
C PRO A 30 -19.53 14.58 -5.60
N GLN A 31 -20.69 14.21 -5.03
CA GLN A 31 -21.57 13.12 -5.48
C GLN A 31 -22.35 13.40 -6.79
N THR A 32 -22.01 14.47 -7.52
CA THR A 32 -22.42 14.61 -8.94
C THR A 32 -21.75 13.55 -9.82
N VAL A 33 -20.75 12.86 -9.27
CA VAL A 33 -20.02 11.75 -9.86
C VAL A 33 -20.85 10.46 -9.92
N ARG A 34 -21.12 9.98 -11.14
CA ARG A 34 -21.64 8.63 -11.39
C ARG A 34 -20.51 7.60 -11.32
N TRP A 35 -20.59 6.71 -10.33
CA TRP A 35 -19.62 5.63 -10.11
C TRP A 35 -19.92 4.40 -10.98
N HIS A 36 -18.87 3.74 -11.46
CA HIS A 36 -18.98 2.36 -11.95
C HIS A 36 -18.84 1.41 -10.76
N TRP A 37 -19.97 1.05 -10.15
CA TRP A 37 -20.05 0.33 -8.88
C TRP A 37 -19.27 -0.99 -8.82
N PRO A 38 -19.23 -1.86 -9.85
CA PRO A 38 -18.41 -3.07 -9.78
C PRO A 38 -16.92 -2.78 -9.61
N THR A 39 -16.39 -1.75 -10.29
CA THR A 39 -14.97 -1.39 -10.14
C THR A 39 -14.71 -0.80 -8.75
N PHE A 40 -15.62 0.03 -8.25
CA PHE A 40 -15.52 0.57 -6.90
C PHE A 40 -15.56 -0.53 -5.83
N TYR A 41 -16.46 -1.50 -5.98
CA TYR A 41 -16.56 -2.65 -5.08
C TYR A 41 -15.30 -3.51 -5.10
N LEU A 42 -14.70 -3.74 -6.27
CA LEU A 42 -13.43 -4.46 -6.36
C LEU A 42 -12.27 -3.70 -5.69
N LEU A 43 -12.24 -2.36 -5.79
CA LEU A 43 -11.28 -1.55 -5.04
C LEU A 43 -11.48 -1.69 -3.53
N TYR A 44 -12.74 -1.72 -3.07
CA TYR A 44 -13.09 -1.95 -1.67
C TYR A 44 -12.61 -3.33 -1.17
N VAL A 45 -12.79 -4.38 -1.97
CA VAL A 45 -12.30 -5.74 -1.65
C VAL A 45 -10.76 -5.79 -1.60
N ASP A 46 -10.08 -5.15 -2.55
CA ASP A 46 -8.60 -5.10 -2.54
C ASP A 46 -8.06 -4.36 -1.31
N LEU A 47 -8.75 -3.31 -0.83
CA LEU A 47 -8.42 -2.63 0.42
C LEU A 47 -8.69 -3.51 1.65
N ASP A 48 -9.77 -4.28 1.67
CA ASP A 48 -10.04 -5.23 2.76
C ASP A 48 -8.93 -6.30 2.86
N GLN A 49 -8.50 -6.86 1.73
CA GLN A 49 -7.40 -7.82 1.66
C GLN A 49 -6.07 -7.21 2.13
N LEU A 50 -5.82 -5.94 1.79
CA LEU A 50 -4.64 -5.22 2.28
C LEU A 50 -4.67 -5.11 3.81
N SER A 51 -5.83 -4.99 4.45
CA SER A 51 -5.92 -4.88 5.92
C SER A 51 -5.40 -6.15 6.59
N GLY A 52 -5.84 -7.32 6.12
CA GLY A 52 -5.34 -8.60 6.61
C GLY A 52 -3.85 -8.81 6.32
N LEU A 53 -3.33 -8.26 5.22
CA LEU A 53 -1.90 -8.27 4.94
C LEU A 53 -1.12 -7.39 5.94
N LEU A 54 -1.59 -6.17 6.24
CA LEU A 54 -0.95 -5.28 7.22
C LEU A 54 -0.92 -5.91 8.61
N GLU A 55 -2.02 -6.53 9.04
CA GLU A 55 -2.10 -7.26 10.30
C GLU A 55 -1.09 -8.41 10.36
N ARG A 56 -0.96 -9.18 9.27
CA ARG A 56 0.03 -10.25 9.17
C ARG A 56 1.46 -9.71 9.25
N ILE A 57 1.78 -8.62 8.54
CA ILE A 57 3.11 -8.01 8.59
C ILE A 57 3.44 -7.54 10.01
N ALA A 58 2.53 -6.81 10.66
CA ALA A 58 2.70 -6.36 12.04
C ALA A 58 2.88 -7.55 12.99
N GLY A 59 2.07 -8.60 12.83
CA GLY A 59 2.17 -9.84 13.58
C GLY A 59 3.52 -10.53 13.41
N SER A 60 4.05 -10.63 12.18
CA SER A 60 5.36 -11.23 11.92
C SER A 60 6.53 -10.43 12.49
N LEU A 61 6.41 -9.11 12.59
CA LEU A 61 7.42 -8.25 13.21
C LEU A 61 7.41 -8.41 14.74
N GLU A 62 6.24 -8.52 15.36
CA GLU A 62 6.10 -8.66 16.82
C GLU A 62 6.20 -10.10 17.32
N ALA A 63 6.03 -11.10 16.44
CA ALA A 63 6.08 -12.49 16.81
C ALA A 63 7.41 -12.79 17.52
N GLU A 64 7.33 -13.03 18.83
CA GLU A 64 8.35 -13.83 19.48
C GLU A 64 8.35 -15.20 18.80
N PRO A 65 9.51 -15.86 18.64
CA PRO A 65 9.61 -17.21 18.13
C PRO A 65 8.75 -18.19 18.94
N LEU A 66 7.45 -18.26 18.67
CA LEU A 66 6.57 -19.24 19.24
C LEU A 66 6.90 -20.54 18.51
N ALA A 67 7.55 -21.43 19.25
CA ALA A 67 7.80 -22.82 18.90
C ALA A 67 6.59 -23.36 18.14
N LEU A 68 6.78 -23.57 16.84
CA LEU A 68 5.80 -24.22 15.98
C LEU A 68 5.52 -25.61 16.57
N ALA A 69 4.36 -25.74 17.21
CA ALA A 69 3.71 -26.98 17.59
C ALA A 69 4.61 -28.06 18.24
N GLY A 70 4.72 -28.03 19.57
CA GLY A 70 4.95 -29.23 20.38
C GLY A 70 6.37 -29.79 20.35
N GLY A 71 7.29 -29.08 21.01
CA GLY A 71 8.65 -29.54 21.29
C GLY A 71 9.49 -28.33 21.66
N ASP A 72 10.31 -28.46 22.70
CA ASP A 72 11.23 -27.47 23.30
C ASP A 72 11.35 -26.13 22.57
N ALA A 73 11.08 -25.03 23.29
CA ALA A 73 11.17 -23.67 22.79
C ALA A 73 12.55 -23.35 22.20
N GLN A 74 12.74 -23.69 20.93
CA GLN A 74 13.90 -23.30 20.15
C GLN A 74 13.72 -21.85 19.73
N THR A 75 14.57 -20.99 20.29
CA THR A 75 14.70 -19.61 19.83
C THR A 75 15.10 -19.64 18.35
N LEU A 76 14.25 -19.13 17.46
CA LEU A 76 14.60 -18.96 16.06
C LEU A 76 15.89 -18.15 15.97
N THR A 77 16.76 -18.57 15.07
CA THR A 77 17.91 -17.77 14.68
C THR A 77 17.44 -16.44 14.10
N GLN A 78 18.30 -15.42 14.19
CA GLN A 78 18.02 -14.10 13.63
C GLN A 78 17.67 -14.17 12.13
N ARG A 79 18.27 -15.10 11.38
CA ARG A 79 17.97 -15.31 9.97
C ARG A 79 16.58 -15.88 9.73
N GLU A 80 16.16 -16.88 10.51
CA GLU A 80 14.82 -17.48 10.35
C GLU A 80 13.71 -16.46 10.65
N ARG A 81 13.90 -15.59 11.65
CA ARG A 81 12.98 -14.45 11.87
C ARG A 81 12.95 -13.52 10.67
N ALA A 82 14.12 -13.22 10.09
CA ALA A 82 14.21 -12.37 8.93
C ALA A 82 13.49 -12.98 7.71
N ASP A 83 13.61 -14.30 7.50
CA ASP A 83 12.88 -15.03 6.46
C ASP A 83 11.36 -14.92 6.65
N TRP A 84 10.85 -15.03 7.88
CA TRP A 84 9.43 -14.83 8.17
C TRP A 84 8.93 -13.42 7.88
N VAL A 85 9.73 -12.39 8.21
CA VAL A 85 9.39 -10.99 7.90
C VAL A 85 9.41 -10.75 6.38
N GLU A 86 10.38 -11.30 5.66
CA GLU A 86 10.43 -11.27 4.19
C GLU A 86 9.17 -11.93 3.59
N GLU A 87 8.83 -13.13 4.05
CA GLU A 87 7.66 -13.89 3.58
C GLU A 87 6.36 -13.11 3.81
N ALA A 88 6.19 -12.51 4.99
CA ALA A 88 5.03 -11.70 5.31
C ALA A 88 4.91 -10.44 4.44
N CYS A 89 6.03 -9.82 4.06
CA CYS A 89 6.07 -8.65 3.19
C CYS A 89 5.91 -9.01 1.70
N SER A 90 6.23 -10.24 1.29
CA SER A 90 6.22 -10.65 -0.12
C SER A 90 4.92 -10.36 -0.89
N PRO A 91 3.70 -10.49 -0.31
CA PRO A 91 2.46 -10.25 -1.04
C PRO A 91 2.13 -8.76 -1.21
N LEU A 92 2.87 -7.86 -0.57
CA LEU A 92 2.63 -6.42 -0.64
C LEU A 92 2.78 -5.85 -2.06
N GLY A 93 3.73 -6.34 -2.84
CA GLY A 93 3.96 -5.90 -4.22
C GLY A 93 2.77 -6.22 -5.14
N PRO A 94 2.33 -7.49 -5.21
CA PRO A 94 1.11 -7.87 -5.90
C PRO A 94 -0.13 -7.11 -5.42
N ALA A 95 -0.30 -6.96 -4.09
CA ALA A 95 -1.44 -6.25 -3.52
C ALA A 95 -1.48 -4.77 -3.93
N LEU A 96 -0.36 -4.05 -3.79
CA LEU A 96 -0.23 -2.66 -4.22
C LEU A 96 -0.47 -2.51 -5.73
N THR A 97 0.09 -3.41 -6.54
CA THR A 97 -0.11 -3.40 -8.00
C THR A 97 -1.58 -3.56 -8.36
N SER A 98 -2.30 -4.50 -7.73
CA SER A 98 -3.74 -4.69 -7.94
C SER A 98 -4.52 -3.43 -7.57
N LEU A 99 -4.24 -2.89 -6.38
CA LEU A 99 -4.97 -1.76 -5.83
C LEU A 99 -4.77 -0.48 -6.64
N ILE A 100 -3.53 -0.22 -7.09
CA ILE A 100 -3.19 0.89 -8.00
C ILE A 100 -3.88 0.70 -9.35
N HIS A 101 -3.91 -0.53 -9.87
CA HIS A 101 -4.63 -0.83 -11.11
C HIS A 101 -6.15 -0.59 -10.96
N ARG A 102 -6.77 -1.02 -9.85
CA ARG A 102 -8.18 -0.76 -9.56
C ARG A 102 -8.46 0.73 -9.40
N LEU A 103 -7.62 1.45 -8.69
CA LEU A 103 -7.75 2.88 -8.50
C LEU A 103 -7.70 3.64 -9.84
N TRP A 104 -6.78 3.23 -10.74
CA TRP A 104 -6.76 3.72 -12.12
C TRP A 104 -8.08 3.42 -12.86
N GLN A 105 -8.57 2.18 -12.79
CA GLN A 105 -9.84 1.79 -13.42
C GLN A 105 -11.02 2.61 -12.90
N VAL A 106 -11.11 2.83 -11.57
CA VAL A 106 -12.14 3.69 -10.99
C VAL A 106 -12.03 5.08 -11.60
N SER A 107 -10.86 5.71 -11.53
CA SER A 107 -10.64 7.08 -12.05
C SER A 107 -11.01 7.25 -13.53
N ARG A 108 -10.85 6.19 -14.34
CA ARG A 108 -11.20 6.18 -15.77
C ARG A 108 -12.70 5.94 -16.01
N ASN A 109 -13.30 5.03 -15.25
CA ASN A 109 -14.68 4.57 -15.45
C ASN A 109 -15.70 5.46 -14.75
N THR A 110 -15.26 6.42 -13.94
CA THR A 110 -16.09 7.48 -13.38
C THR A 110 -16.71 8.33 -14.51
N LEU A 111 -18.05 8.34 -14.61
CA LEU A 111 -18.79 8.86 -15.77
C LEU A 111 -18.96 10.40 -15.75
N CYS A 112 -18.78 11.06 -14.61
CA CYS A 112 -18.62 12.52 -14.55
C CYS A 112 -17.17 12.85 -14.21
N HIS A 113 -16.61 13.85 -14.89
CA HIS A 113 -15.24 14.28 -14.65
C HIS A 113 -15.00 14.60 -13.17
N LEU A 114 -13.93 14.05 -12.58
CA LEU A 114 -13.41 14.51 -11.28
C LEU A 114 -13.17 16.02 -11.38
N GLU A 115 -14.06 16.85 -10.84
CA GLU A 115 -13.97 18.32 -10.96
C GLU A 115 -12.64 18.85 -10.39
N ASP A 116 -12.04 18.11 -9.47
CA ASP A 116 -10.69 18.33 -8.96
C ASP A 116 -9.63 18.01 -10.03
N ALA A 117 -9.12 19.07 -10.67
CA ALA A 117 -8.03 19.00 -11.64
C ALA A 117 -6.73 18.49 -11.02
N ALA A 118 -6.45 18.82 -9.76
CA ALA A 118 -5.20 18.46 -9.09
C ALA A 118 -5.15 16.95 -8.77
N LEU A 119 -6.26 16.41 -8.24
CA LEU A 119 -6.42 14.96 -8.05
C LEU A 119 -6.27 14.24 -9.40
N ARG A 120 -6.92 14.73 -10.46
CA ARG A 120 -6.85 14.13 -11.79
C ARG A 120 -5.43 14.11 -12.37
N GLU A 121 -4.68 15.20 -12.24
CA GLU A 121 -3.28 15.26 -12.65
C GLU A 121 -2.43 14.28 -11.86
N ARG A 122 -2.64 14.19 -10.53
CA ARG A 122 -1.92 13.24 -9.67
C ARG A 122 -2.20 11.80 -10.04
N LEU A 123 -3.46 11.41 -10.20
CA LEU A 123 -3.84 10.04 -10.59
C LEU A 123 -3.29 9.68 -11.97
N ARG A 124 -3.25 10.63 -12.93
CA ARG A 124 -2.63 10.39 -14.26
C ARG A 124 -1.13 10.23 -14.17
N ALA A 125 -0.44 11.08 -13.41
CA ALA A 125 1.01 11.04 -13.28
C ALA A 125 1.51 9.75 -12.60
N HIS A 126 0.71 9.16 -11.70
CA HIS A 126 1.14 8.00 -10.90
C HIS A 126 0.48 6.68 -11.32
N LEU A 127 -0.81 6.68 -11.67
CA LEU A 127 -1.57 5.45 -11.86
C LEU A 127 -1.76 5.06 -13.33
N GLN A 128 -1.49 5.98 -14.26
CA GLN A 128 -1.60 5.66 -15.67
C GLN A 128 -0.59 4.55 -16.00
N PRO A 129 -0.99 3.47 -16.72
CA PRO A 129 -0.10 2.35 -16.99
C PRO A 129 1.19 2.71 -17.74
N LYS A 130 1.22 3.85 -18.44
CA LYS A 130 2.39 4.34 -19.17
C LYS A 130 3.22 5.36 -18.38
N SER A 131 2.78 5.76 -17.19
CA SER A 131 3.56 6.67 -16.35
C SER A 131 4.83 5.98 -15.88
N GLU A 132 5.92 6.74 -15.74
CA GLU A 132 7.20 6.23 -15.25
C GLU A 132 7.04 5.65 -13.84
N TRP A 133 6.24 6.29 -12.99
CA TRP A 133 5.94 5.81 -11.64
C TRP A 133 5.29 4.42 -11.65
N TYR A 134 4.24 4.22 -12.46
CA TYR A 134 3.59 2.91 -12.58
C TYR A 134 4.51 1.85 -13.21
N GLN A 135 5.37 2.25 -14.15
CA GLN A 135 6.35 1.34 -14.74
C GLN A 135 7.36 0.89 -13.68
N SER A 136 7.92 1.82 -12.90
CA SER A 136 8.84 1.52 -11.79
C SER A 136 8.21 0.62 -10.73
N LEU A 137 6.91 0.79 -10.42
CA LEU A 137 6.19 -0.16 -9.55
C LEU A 137 6.23 -1.59 -10.09
N ARG A 138 6.10 -1.76 -11.40
CA ARG A 138 6.02 -3.10 -12.02
C ARG A 138 7.38 -3.75 -12.24
N SER A 139 8.41 -2.97 -12.54
CA SER A 139 9.73 -3.51 -12.88
C SER A 139 10.68 -3.59 -11.68
N ASP A 140 10.61 -2.62 -10.77
CA ASP A 140 11.74 -2.33 -9.88
C ASP A 140 11.33 -2.28 -8.39
N TYR A 141 10.05 -2.42 -8.07
CA TYR A 141 9.56 -2.45 -6.69
C TYR A 141 9.93 -3.76 -5.98
N ALA A 142 10.69 -3.64 -4.90
CA ALA A 142 11.06 -4.71 -3.98
C ALA A 142 10.40 -4.50 -2.60
N THR A 143 9.60 -5.48 -2.17
CA THR A 143 8.81 -5.45 -0.93
C THR A 143 9.65 -5.62 0.35
N GLY A 144 10.82 -6.23 0.23
CA GLY A 144 11.68 -6.50 1.37
C GLY A 144 12.57 -7.70 1.14
N ARG A 145 13.87 -7.54 1.36
CA ARG A 145 14.84 -8.63 1.48
C ARG A 145 15.73 -8.33 2.66
N ALA A 146 15.91 -9.27 3.57
CA ALA A 146 16.81 -9.10 4.69
C ALA A 146 18.26 -9.35 4.27
N THR A 147 19.16 -8.61 4.90
CA THR A 147 20.61 -8.81 4.77
C THR A 147 21.02 -10.23 5.21
N PRO A 148 22.18 -10.74 4.76
CA PRO A 148 22.62 -12.09 5.08
C PRO A 148 22.72 -12.39 6.59
N ASP A 149 23.01 -11.38 7.41
CA ASP A 149 23.05 -11.46 8.87
C ASP A 149 21.66 -11.39 9.54
N GLY A 150 20.59 -11.15 8.78
CA GLY A 150 19.22 -11.02 9.25
C GLY A 150 18.96 -9.78 10.11
N ALA A 151 19.86 -8.79 10.10
CA ALA A 151 19.74 -7.60 10.94
C ALA A 151 18.94 -6.47 10.28
N VAL A 152 18.93 -6.40 8.95
CA VAL A 152 18.35 -5.27 8.23
C VAL A 152 17.40 -5.78 7.15
N LEU A 153 16.19 -5.22 7.08
CA LEU A 153 15.27 -5.38 5.97
C LEU A 153 15.50 -4.27 4.96
N GLU A 154 15.89 -4.64 3.74
CA GLU A 154 16.10 -3.72 2.62
C GLU A 154 14.89 -3.76 1.70
N ARG A 155 14.32 -2.60 1.38
CA ARG A 155 13.22 -2.48 0.41
C ARG A 155 13.36 -1.24 -0.45
N THR A 156 12.50 -1.13 -1.44
CA THR A 156 12.32 0.10 -2.20
C THR A 156 10.94 0.66 -1.94
N VAL A 157 10.84 1.97 -1.79
CA VAL A 157 9.57 2.69 -1.78
C VAL A 157 9.43 3.54 -3.03
N LEU A 158 8.21 3.61 -3.56
CA LEU A 158 7.87 4.53 -4.62
C LEU A 158 7.51 5.89 -4.04
N VAL A 159 8.25 6.91 -4.43
CA VAL A 159 7.98 8.27 -3.99
C VAL A 159 6.82 8.84 -4.79
N ALA A 160 5.69 9.08 -4.14
CA ALA A 160 4.55 9.77 -4.74
C ALA A 160 4.79 11.28 -4.74
N ASP A 161 4.65 11.92 -5.90
CA ASP A 161 4.66 13.38 -6.01
C ASP A 161 3.25 13.93 -5.68
N PRO A 162 3.08 14.72 -4.62
CA PRO A 162 1.78 15.31 -4.28
C PRO A 162 1.33 16.39 -5.27
N ALA A 163 2.22 16.96 -6.07
CA ALA A 163 1.92 18.05 -7.00
C ALA A 163 2.72 17.91 -8.32
N PRO A 164 2.44 16.87 -9.14
CA PRO A 164 3.18 16.61 -10.37
C PRO A 164 2.97 17.76 -11.35
N ARG A 165 4.01 18.61 -11.49
CA ARG A 165 4.01 19.69 -12.47
C ARG A 165 4.20 19.04 -13.83
N GLY A 166 3.26 19.24 -14.76
CA GLY A 166 3.18 18.57 -16.07
C GLY A 166 4.37 18.70 -17.05
N ARG A 167 5.56 19.06 -16.57
CA ARG A 167 6.85 18.91 -17.25
C ARG A 167 7.84 18.29 -16.28
N ILE A 168 8.26 17.08 -16.62
CA ILE A 168 9.39 16.36 -16.01
C ILE A 168 10.63 17.26 -16.18
N HIS A 169 10.91 18.08 -15.19
CA HIS A 169 12.21 18.72 -15.00
C HIS A 169 12.76 18.15 -13.71
N ASP A 170 13.51 17.07 -13.91
CA ASP A 170 14.24 16.27 -12.93
C ASP A 170 13.37 15.81 -11.73
N PRO A 171 12.62 14.70 -11.88
CA PRO A 171 12.06 14.08 -10.71
C PRO A 171 13.26 13.55 -9.93
N GLY A 172 13.29 13.74 -8.61
CA GLY A 172 14.17 12.94 -7.77
C GLY A 172 13.98 11.45 -8.06
N PRO A 173 14.81 10.57 -7.47
CA PRO A 173 14.70 9.14 -7.75
C PRO A 173 13.27 8.65 -7.44
N LEU A 174 12.58 8.13 -8.46
CA LEU A 174 11.21 7.59 -8.37
C LEU A 174 11.11 6.47 -7.32
N LEU A 175 12.23 5.77 -7.12
CA LEU A 175 12.42 4.74 -6.13
C LEU A 175 13.45 5.20 -5.11
N ARG A 176 13.09 5.09 -3.84
CA ARG A 176 14.01 5.33 -2.74
C ARG A 176 14.30 4.01 -2.04
N TYR A 177 15.58 3.71 -1.86
CA TYR A 177 16.00 2.56 -1.07
C TYR A 177 15.80 2.85 0.42
N GLN A 178 15.19 1.90 1.12
CA GLN A 178 14.97 1.97 2.56
C GLN A 178 15.63 0.78 3.25
N ARG A 179 16.10 1.03 4.48
CA ARG A 179 16.80 0.04 5.32
C ARG A 179 16.21 0.09 6.71
N PHE A 180 15.58 -0.97 7.17
CA PHE A 180 14.94 -1.02 8.49
C PHE A 180 15.68 -2.00 9.39
N ASP A 181 15.97 -1.60 10.63
CA ASP A 181 16.52 -2.51 11.63
C ASP A 181 15.44 -3.53 12.03
N ILE A 182 15.74 -4.80 11.82
CA ILE A 182 14.95 -5.95 12.27
C ILE A 182 15.79 -6.89 13.15
N GLY A 183 16.97 -6.44 13.59
CA GLY A 183 17.91 -7.20 14.41
C GLY A 183 17.50 -7.22 15.88
N THR A 184 16.82 -6.17 16.35
CA THR A 184 16.39 -6.03 17.75
C THR A 184 14.87 -6.10 17.90
N GLN A 185 14.40 -6.63 19.04
CA GLN A 185 12.96 -6.68 19.35
C GLN A 185 12.34 -5.28 19.44
N GLY A 186 13.09 -4.30 19.96
CA GLY A 186 12.65 -2.91 20.02
C GLY A 186 12.45 -2.28 18.63
N ALA A 187 13.35 -2.54 17.69
CA ALA A 187 13.20 -2.05 16.32
C ALA A 187 12.03 -2.74 15.59
N CYS A 188 11.88 -4.06 15.75
CA CYS A 188 10.74 -4.78 15.21
C CYS A 188 9.39 -4.27 15.77
N ALA A 189 9.31 -4.01 17.07
CA ALA A 189 8.11 -3.44 17.70
C ALA A 189 7.78 -2.04 17.15
N ALA A 190 8.80 -1.19 16.93
CA ALA A 190 8.60 0.13 16.32
C ALA A 190 8.08 0.03 14.87
N LEU A 191 8.60 -0.91 14.08
CA LEU A 191 8.12 -1.18 12.73
C LEU A 191 6.69 -1.74 12.74
N ALA A 192 6.39 -2.67 13.64
CA ALA A 192 5.05 -3.22 13.78
C ALA A 192 4.03 -2.14 14.14
N GLN A 193 4.39 -1.23 15.06
CA GLN A 193 3.55 -0.08 15.39
C GLN A 193 3.32 0.82 14.16
N ALA A 194 4.36 1.12 13.38
CA ALA A 194 4.20 1.90 12.15
C ALA A 194 3.26 1.22 11.14
N VAL A 195 3.34 -0.11 11.01
CA VAL A 195 2.41 -0.89 10.16
C VAL A 195 0.97 -0.82 10.70
N ARG A 196 0.79 -0.88 12.02
CA ARG A 196 -0.54 -0.73 12.66
C ARG A 196 -1.12 0.66 12.45
N ASP A 197 -0.30 1.71 12.52
CA ASP A 197 -0.74 3.08 12.27
C ASP A 197 -1.27 3.22 10.83
N VAL A 198 -0.57 2.63 9.86
CA VAL A 198 -1.03 2.55 8.46
C VAL A 198 -2.31 1.73 8.34
N GLY A 199 -2.45 0.64 9.10
CA GLY A 199 -3.69 -0.14 9.19
C GLY A 199 -4.87 0.65 9.76
N ALA A 200 -4.64 1.51 10.75
CA ALA A 200 -5.67 2.39 11.30
C ALA A 200 -6.11 3.45 10.28
N GLU A 201 -5.17 4.05 9.55
CA GLU A 201 -5.48 4.96 8.43
C GLU A 201 -6.30 4.26 7.34
N GLN A 202 -5.98 3.00 7.04
CA GLN A 202 -6.73 2.19 6.10
C GLN A 202 -8.15 1.92 6.56
N ALA A 203 -8.37 1.63 7.84
CA ALA A 203 -9.68 1.37 8.40
C ALA A 203 -10.63 2.58 8.21
N GLU A 204 -10.13 3.80 8.36
CA GLU A 204 -10.89 5.02 8.09
C GLU A 204 -11.24 5.19 6.60
N VAL A 205 -10.31 4.87 5.71
CA VAL A 205 -10.56 4.88 4.25
C VAL A 205 -11.60 3.84 3.88
N TRP A 206 -11.44 2.61 4.37
CA TRP A 206 -12.36 1.50 4.14
C TRP A 206 -13.77 1.82 4.65
N LYS A 207 -13.88 2.42 5.84
CA LYS A 207 -15.15 2.86 6.41
C LYS A 207 -15.83 3.90 5.52
N SER A 208 -15.09 4.90 5.06
CA SER A 208 -15.61 5.93 4.15
C SER A 208 -16.11 5.32 2.83
N MET A 209 -15.39 4.36 2.26
CA MET A 209 -15.83 3.63 1.07
C MET A 209 -17.08 2.79 1.32
N LYS A 210 -17.15 2.10 2.46
CA LYS A 210 -18.32 1.31 2.86
C LYS A 210 -19.57 2.19 3.00
N GLU A 211 -19.45 3.34 3.64
CA GLU A 211 -20.54 4.30 3.79
C GLU A 211 -21.06 4.77 2.42
N LEU A 212 -20.15 5.06 1.49
CA LEU A 212 -20.52 5.43 0.12
C LEU A 212 -21.23 4.29 -0.63
N LEU A 213 -20.73 3.05 -0.52
CA LEU A 213 -21.36 1.87 -1.10
C LEU A 213 -22.78 1.67 -0.55
N LEU A 214 -22.95 1.71 0.77
CA LEU A 214 -24.24 1.46 1.40
C LEU A 214 -25.26 2.56 1.10
N ALA A 215 -24.82 3.81 0.94
CA ALA A 215 -25.70 4.93 0.64
C ALA A 215 -26.19 4.93 -0.81
N HIS A 216 -25.39 4.44 -1.77
CA HIS A 216 -25.61 4.73 -3.19
C HIS A 216 -25.56 3.52 -4.13
N CYS A 217 -25.05 2.37 -3.69
CA CYS A 217 -24.97 1.16 -4.50
C CYS A 217 -26.06 0.17 -4.08
N ARG A 218 -26.93 -0.19 -5.03
CA ARG A 218 -27.83 -1.33 -4.86
C ARG A 218 -27.19 -2.61 -5.38
N ILE A 219 -27.73 -3.75 -5.00
CA ILE A 219 -27.19 -5.04 -5.45
C ILE A 219 -27.34 -5.21 -6.97
N GLU A 220 -28.39 -4.64 -7.55
CA GLU A 220 -28.63 -4.65 -8.98
C GLU A 220 -27.56 -3.87 -9.75
N ASP A 221 -26.98 -2.83 -9.15
CA ASP A 221 -25.89 -2.04 -9.75
C ASP A 221 -24.58 -2.83 -9.86
N LEU A 222 -24.41 -3.86 -9.01
CA LEU A 222 -23.28 -4.79 -9.07
C LEU A 222 -23.48 -5.91 -10.10
N ILE A 223 -24.74 -6.35 -10.28
CA ILE A 223 -25.10 -7.47 -11.16
C ILE A 223 -25.32 -6.99 -12.60
N TYR A 224 -25.92 -5.81 -12.77
CA TYR A 224 -26.29 -5.21 -14.05
C TYR A 224 -25.74 -3.78 -14.16
N PRO A 225 -24.42 -3.62 -14.34
CA PRO A 225 -23.77 -2.31 -14.31
C PRO A 225 -24.15 -1.34 -15.46
N SER A 226 -24.95 -1.79 -16.43
CA SER A 226 -25.41 -1.02 -17.58
C SER A 226 -26.83 -0.43 -17.43
N SER A 227 -27.43 -0.52 -16.24
CA SER A 227 -28.88 -0.29 -16.04
C SER A 227 -29.31 1.17 -15.87
N VAL A 228 -28.39 2.15 -15.92
CA VAL A 228 -28.65 3.55 -15.53
C VAL A 228 -27.99 4.57 -16.46
#